data_AF-A0A819DXW0-F1
#
_entry.id   AF-A0A819DXW0-F1
#
_cell.length_a   1.000
_cell.length_b   1.000
_cell.length_c   1.000
_cell.angle_alpha   90.00
_cell.angle_beta   90.00
_cell.angle_gamma   90.00
#
_symmetry.space_group_name_H-M   'P 1'
#
loop_
_entity.id
_entity.type
_entity.pdbx_description
1 polymer ?
#
loop_
_entity_poly.entity_id
_entity_poly.type
_entity_poly.pdbx_seq_one_letter_code
_entity_poly.pdbx_strand_id
1 'polypeptide(L)'
;MYSQIFKEILLDMTYGQQAIKDLVTFCQQQYLGNTKELNIIDEFERTYRPSKAIWWYTRECFTRDVSLEFAKDALGTNGMVGILFQMTIDPTVSSIPFASIREVSYFPKDDEILFSMHAVFRIGDIQKLDNNRPLYQVNLKLTSDDDPQLRQLTNRLREEIADSTGWTRLGKMLLKLDQLDKAEELFTAQLEQTSDESDKAFIYNELGRLKSDQG
;
A
#
# COMPACT_ATOMS: atom_id res chain seq x y z
N MET A 1 -4.88 4.88 7.45
CA MET A 1 -4.10 5.38 8.60
C MET A 1 -2.61 5.07 8.47
N TYR A 2 -2.13 3.83 8.65
CA TYR A 2 -0.68 3.55 8.54
C TYR A 2 -0.10 3.92 7.17
N SER A 3 -0.84 3.64 6.09
CA SER A 3 -0.50 4.08 4.74
C SER A 3 -0.46 5.61 4.56
N GLN A 4 -1.24 6.35 5.34
CA GLN A 4 -1.22 7.82 5.33
C GLN A 4 0.06 8.34 5.98
N ILE A 5 0.41 7.82 7.16
CA ILE A 5 1.67 8.17 7.85
C ILE A 5 2.88 7.74 7.02
N PHE A 6 2.83 6.54 6.43
CA PHE A 6 3.86 6.07 5.52
C PHE A 6 4.02 7.01 4.32
N LYS A 7 2.92 7.45 3.69
CA LYS A 7 2.96 8.44 2.62
C LYS A 7 3.57 9.77 3.08
N GLU A 8 3.20 10.27 4.26
CA GLU A 8 3.79 11.49 4.84
C GLU A 8 5.31 11.33 4.96
N ILE A 9 5.78 10.21 5.52
CA ILE A 9 7.21 9.90 5.63
C ILE A 9 7.87 9.86 4.25
N LEU A 10 7.28 9.16 3.27
CA LEU A 10 7.83 9.07 1.91
C LEU A 10 7.90 10.41 1.19
N LEU A 11 6.93 11.31 1.43
CA LEU A 11 6.92 12.65 0.83
C LEU A 11 8.00 13.57 1.42
N ASP A 12 8.41 13.34 2.66
CA ASP A 12 9.53 14.03 3.30
C ASP A 12 10.89 13.50 2.81
N MET A 13 10.91 12.35 2.14
CA MET A 13 12.14 11.71 1.65
C MET A 13 12.51 12.21 0.26
N THR A 14 13.78 12.57 0.08
CA THR A 14 14.33 12.89 -1.24
C THR A 14 14.61 11.60 -2.01
N TYR A 15 14.05 11.46 -3.20
CA TYR A 15 14.38 10.36 -4.12
C TYR A 15 15.00 10.90 -5.41
N GLY A 16 16.08 10.24 -5.85
CA GLY A 16 16.79 10.58 -7.08
C GLY A 16 16.41 9.65 -8.24
N GLN A 17 16.96 9.92 -9.43
CA GLN A 17 16.76 9.04 -10.60
C GLN A 17 17.25 7.59 -10.37
N GLN A 18 18.19 7.39 -9.46
CA GLN A 18 18.70 6.07 -9.10
C GLN A 18 17.64 5.19 -8.41
N ALA A 19 16.72 5.79 -7.66
CA ALA A 19 15.70 5.04 -6.92
C ALA A 19 14.79 4.19 -7.82
N ILE A 20 14.51 4.66 -9.05
CA ILE A 20 13.73 3.88 -10.03
C ILE A 20 14.52 2.65 -10.48
N LYS A 21 15.83 2.79 -10.72
CA LYS A 21 16.69 1.66 -11.11
C LYS A 21 16.83 0.64 -9.98
N ASP A 22 16.96 1.12 -8.75
CA ASP A 22 17.04 0.27 -7.57
C ASP A 22 15.72 -0.50 -7.38
N LEU A 23 14.57 0.18 -7.57
CA LEU A 23 13.25 -0.47 -7.57
C LEU A 23 13.13 -1.55 -8.65
N VAL A 24 13.55 -1.25 -9.89
CA VAL A 24 13.55 -2.23 -11.00
C VAL A 24 14.40 -3.44 -10.65
N THR A 25 15.62 -3.21 -10.16
CA THR A 25 16.55 -4.28 -9.76
C THR A 25 15.94 -5.16 -8.67
N PHE A 26 15.33 -4.54 -7.65
CA PHE A 26 14.63 -5.26 -6.59
C PHE A 26 13.47 -6.10 -7.15
N CYS A 27 12.61 -5.52 -7.99
CA CYS A 27 11.51 -6.25 -8.60
C CYS A 27 12.00 -7.43 -9.45
N GLN A 28 13.05 -7.26 -10.25
CA GLN A 28 13.64 -8.33 -11.05
C GLN A 28 14.12 -9.50 -10.18
N GLN A 29 14.76 -9.20 -9.04
CA GLN A 29 15.19 -10.21 -8.07
C GLN A 29 14.00 -10.93 -7.44
N GLN A 30 12.96 -10.19 -7.04
CA GLN A 30 11.78 -10.75 -6.38
C GLN A 30 10.97 -11.69 -7.30
N TYR A 31 10.95 -11.40 -8.60
CA TYR A 31 10.20 -12.18 -9.60
C TYR A 31 11.08 -13.11 -10.44
N LEU A 32 12.25 -13.50 -9.92
CA LEU A 32 13.13 -14.48 -10.57
C LEU A 32 12.35 -15.76 -10.92
N GLY A 33 12.47 -16.18 -12.19
CA GLY A 33 11.77 -17.36 -12.71
C GLY A 33 10.34 -17.11 -13.18
N ASN A 34 9.77 -15.92 -12.97
CA ASN A 34 8.48 -15.53 -13.51
C ASN A 34 8.63 -14.66 -14.76
N THR A 35 8.75 -15.31 -15.92
CA THR A 35 8.96 -14.64 -17.22
C THR A 35 7.90 -13.59 -17.54
N LYS A 36 6.65 -13.81 -17.10
CA LYS A 36 5.56 -12.85 -17.34
C LYS A 36 5.84 -11.54 -16.60
N GLU A 37 6.12 -11.61 -15.31
CA GLU A 37 6.40 -10.43 -14.48
C GLU A 37 7.71 -9.75 -14.87
N LEU A 38 8.74 -10.51 -15.23
CA LEU A 38 10.01 -9.95 -15.71
C LEU A 38 9.82 -9.12 -16.99
N ASN A 39 9.02 -9.59 -17.94
CA ASN A 39 8.70 -8.81 -19.15
C ASN A 39 7.96 -7.50 -18.83
N ILE A 40 7.08 -7.53 -17.81
CA ILE A 40 6.35 -6.34 -17.32
C ILE A 40 7.33 -5.33 -16.73
N ILE A 41 8.28 -5.80 -15.92
CA ILE A 41 9.30 -4.98 -15.27
C ILE A 41 10.26 -4.37 -16.30
N ASP A 42 10.68 -5.13 -17.31
CA ASP A 42 11.55 -4.63 -18.38
C ASP A 42 10.85 -3.57 -19.24
N GLU A 43 9.54 -3.74 -19.49
CA GLU A 43 8.73 -2.71 -20.16
C GLU A 43 8.61 -1.44 -19.31
N PHE A 44 8.44 -1.60 -17.98
CA PHE A 44 8.41 -0.49 -17.02
C PHE A 44 9.72 0.30 -17.08
N GLU A 45 10.86 -0.37 -16.93
CA GLU A 45 12.17 0.28 -16.95
C GLU A 45 12.40 1.08 -18.24
N ARG A 46 12.02 0.53 -19.39
CA ARG A 46 12.26 1.14 -20.70
C ARG A 46 11.32 2.29 -21.04
N THR A 47 10.10 2.29 -20.51
CA THR A 47 9.02 3.18 -20.98
C THR A 47 8.38 4.04 -19.90
N TYR A 48 8.78 3.86 -18.64
CA TYR A 48 8.32 4.70 -17.54
C TYR A 48 8.70 6.17 -17.77
N ARG A 49 7.73 7.04 -17.48
CA ARG A 49 7.88 8.48 -17.44
C ARG A 49 6.85 9.03 -16.46
N PRO A 50 7.11 10.17 -15.77
CA PRO A 50 6.19 10.70 -14.76
C PRO A 50 4.75 10.87 -15.24
N SER A 51 4.54 11.25 -16.51
CA SER A 51 3.20 11.38 -17.11
C SER A 51 2.45 10.07 -17.32
N LYS A 52 3.12 8.91 -17.21
CA LYS A 52 2.53 7.56 -17.27
C LYS A 52 2.42 6.90 -15.90
N ALA A 53 2.67 7.62 -14.81
CA ALA A 53 2.65 7.02 -13.47
C ALA A 53 1.30 6.37 -13.12
N ILE A 54 0.18 7.04 -13.44
CA ILE A 54 -1.18 6.49 -13.23
C ILE A 54 -1.40 5.25 -14.09
N TRP A 55 -1.04 5.31 -15.37
CA TRP A 55 -1.15 4.18 -16.29
C TRP A 55 -0.45 2.93 -15.74
N TRP A 56 0.78 3.08 -15.26
CA TRP A 56 1.57 1.99 -14.65
C TRP A 56 0.97 1.50 -13.34
N TYR A 57 0.44 2.39 -12.52
CA TYR A 57 -0.25 2.05 -11.28
C TYR A 57 -1.52 1.20 -11.54
N THR A 58 -2.18 1.43 -12.67
CA THR A 58 -3.47 0.81 -13.05
C THR A 58 -3.31 -0.39 -13.98
N ARG A 59 -2.07 -0.88 -14.17
CA ARG A 59 -1.80 -1.98 -15.09
C ARG A 59 -2.55 -3.27 -14.73
N GLU A 60 -2.95 -3.42 -13.47
CA GLU A 60 -3.91 -4.43 -13.01
C GLU A 60 -5.26 -3.74 -12.75
N CYS A 61 -6.33 -4.19 -13.42
CA CYS A 61 -7.65 -3.53 -13.39
C CYS A 61 -8.75 -4.41 -12.78
N PHE A 62 -9.75 -3.73 -12.21
CA PHE A 62 -10.94 -4.33 -11.62
C PHE A 62 -12.20 -3.52 -11.96
N THR A 63 -12.94 -3.90 -13.00
CA THR A 63 -14.35 -3.48 -13.16
C THR A 63 -15.27 -4.40 -12.37
N ARG A 64 -16.54 -4.03 -12.15
CA ARG A 64 -17.48 -4.88 -11.38
C ARG A 64 -17.63 -6.28 -11.97
N ASP A 65 -17.82 -6.38 -13.29
CA ASP A 65 -18.05 -7.67 -13.94
C ASP A 65 -16.79 -8.52 -13.91
N VAL A 66 -15.62 -7.92 -14.18
CA VAL A 66 -14.31 -8.56 -14.01
C VAL A 66 -14.09 -9.01 -12.57
N SER A 67 -14.42 -8.17 -11.59
CA SER A 67 -14.29 -8.49 -10.15
C SER A 67 -15.22 -9.63 -9.73
N LEU A 68 -16.43 -9.69 -10.28
CA LEU A 68 -17.38 -10.76 -10.01
C LEU A 68 -16.93 -12.08 -10.65
N GLU A 69 -16.31 -12.05 -11.83
CA GLU A 69 -15.69 -13.22 -12.42
C GLU A 69 -14.54 -13.75 -11.55
N PHE A 70 -13.63 -12.90 -11.09
CA PHE A 70 -12.59 -13.31 -10.14
C PHE A 70 -13.16 -13.93 -8.85
N ALA A 71 -14.22 -13.34 -8.30
CA ALA A 71 -14.88 -13.88 -7.11
C ALA A 71 -15.54 -15.25 -7.37
N LYS A 72 -16.06 -15.48 -8.59
CA LYS A 72 -16.63 -16.77 -9.00
C LYS A 72 -15.55 -17.82 -9.26
N ASP A 73 -14.44 -17.43 -9.87
CA ASP A 73 -13.33 -18.34 -10.17
C ASP A 73 -12.73 -18.94 -8.89
N ALA A 74 -12.67 -18.15 -7.81
CA ALA A 74 -12.28 -18.64 -6.49
C ALA A 74 -13.13 -19.83 -6.01
N LEU A 75 -14.41 -19.92 -6.42
CA LEU A 75 -15.32 -21.00 -6.04
C LEU A 75 -14.95 -22.36 -6.67
N GLY A 76 -14.09 -22.36 -7.69
CA GLY A 76 -13.54 -23.59 -8.28
C GLY A 76 -12.53 -24.29 -7.38
N THR A 77 -12.01 -23.59 -6.37
CA THR A 77 -11.04 -24.14 -5.40
C THR A 77 -11.74 -24.57 -4.12
N ASN A 78 -11.52 -25.82 -3.70
CA ASN A 78 -12.18 -26.37 -2.53
C ASN A 78 -11.80 -25.58 -1.25
N GLY A 79 -12.79 -25.21 -0.45
CA GLY A 79 -12.60 -24.45 0.80
C GLY A 79 -12.45 -22.93 0.62
N MET A 80 -12.47 -22.39 -0.60
CA MET A 80 -12.44 -20.95 -0.83
C MET A 80 -13.84 -20.32 -0.83
N VAL A 81 -13.88 -19.01 -0.54
CA VAL A 81 -15.08 -18.17 -0.52
C VAL A 81 -14.88 -17.03 -1.52
N GLY A 82 -15.85 -16.83 -2.40
CA GLY A 82 -15.86 -15.70 -3.32
C GLY A 82 -16.36 -14.44 -2.62
N ILE A 83 -15.63 -13.34 -2.71
CA ILE A 83 -16.01 -12.04 -2.15
C ILE A 83 -16.01 -10.98 -3.24
N LEU A 84 -17.17 -10.35 -3.46
CA LEU A 84 -17.32 -9.15 -4.28
C LEU A 84 -17.42 -7.93 -3.37
N PHE A 85 -16.44 -7.04 -3.42
CA PHE A 85 -16.55 -5.74 -2.76
C PHE A 85 -17.35 -4.77 -3.63
N GLN A 86 -18.43 -4.20 -3.07
CA GLN A 86 -19.22 -3.16 -3.72
C GLN A 86 -19.05 -1.84 -2.96
N MET A 87 -18.39 -0.87 -3.60
CA MET A 87 -18.15 0.45 -3.02
C MET A 87 -19.22 1.43 -3.50
N THR A 88 -19.86 2.15 -2.57
CA THR A 88 -20.74 3.26 -2.90
C THR A 88 -20.08 4.56 -2.48
N ILE A 89 -19.92 5.49 -3.44
CA ILE A 89 -19.28 6.79 -3.22
C ILE A 89 -20.35 7.86 -3.32
N ASP A 90 -20.48 8.66 -2.26
CA ASP A 90 -21.25 9.89 -2.30
C ASP A 90 -20.26 11.06 -2.47
N PRO A 91 -20.20 11.71 -3.66
CA PRO A 91 -19.26 12.79 -3.92
C PRO A 91 -19.52 14.03 -3.06
N THR A 92 -20.70 14.16 -2.46
CA THR A 92 -21.09 15.37 -1.71
C THR A 92 -20.58 15.38 -0.27
N VAL A 93 -20.18 14.21 0.26
CA VAL A 93 -19.73 14.03 1.65
C VAL A 93 -18.32 13.44 1.76
N SER A 94 -17.67 13.16 0.63
CA SER A 94 -16.33 12.58 0.60
C SER A 94 -15.27 13.67 0.72
N SER A 95 -14.51 13.68 1.81
CA SER A 95 -13.26 14.43 1.90
C SER A 95 -12.09 13.71 1.22
N ILE A 96 -12.25 12.41 0.91
CA ILE A 96 -11.21 11.59 0.30
C ILE A 96 -11.21 11.83 -1.21
N PRO A 97 -10.06 12.22 -1.81
CA PRO A 97 -9.94 12.40 -3.25
C PRO A 97 -10.10 11.08 -4.01
N PHE A 98 -10.91 11.12 -5.06
CA PHE A 98 -11.00 10.08 -6.07
C PHE A 98 -11.18 10.71 -7.45
N ALA A 99 -10.79 10.01 -8.49
CA ALA A 99 -10.92 10.47 -9.87
C ALA A 99 -11.27 9.31 -10.79
N SER A 100 -12.10 9.58 -11.80
CA SER A 100 -12.14 8.72 -12.96
C SER A 100 -10.82 8.86 -13.71
N ILE A 101 -10.23 7.72 -14.05
CA ILE A 101 -8.94 7.64 -14.74
C ILE A 101 -9.07 7.02 -16.12
N ARG A 102 -10.29 6.93 -16.66
CA ARG A 102 -10.60 6.31 -17.95
C ARG A 102 -9.71 6.79 -19.11
N GLU A 103 -9.32 8.07 -19.12
CA GLU A 103 -8.49 8.65 -20.18
C GLU A 103 -6.99 8.33 -20.06
N VAL A 104 -6.56 7.88 -18.89
CA VAL A 104 -5.13 7.67 -18.55
C VAL A 104 -4.82 6.27 -18.02
N SER A 105 -5.84 5.42 -17.84
CA SER A 105 -5.71 4.05 -17.35
C SER A 105 -5.07 3.12 -18.38
N TYR A 106 -4.57 1.98 -17.89
CA TYR A 106 -4.09 0.91 -18.78
C TYR A 106 -5.25 0.30 -19.59
N PHE A 107 -6.45 0.21 -19.00
CA PHE A 107 -7.65 -0.30 -19.64
C PHE A 107 -8.67 0.82 -19.87
N PRO A 108 -8.58 1.59 -20.97
CA PRO A 108 -9.45 2.75 -21.20
C PRO A 108 -10.93 2.41 -21.48
N LYS A 109 -11.23 1.12 -21.64
CA LYS A 109 -12.60 0.60 -21.77
C LYS A 109 -13.27 0.40 -20.42
N ASP A 110 -12.48 0.35 -19.36
CA ASP A 110 -12.94 0.10 -18.02
C ASP A 110 -13.20 1.45 -17.34
N ASP A 111 -14.39 1.59 -16.74
CA ASP A 111 -14.77 2.80 -15.99
C ASP A 111 -14.06 2.79 -14.62
N GLU A 112 -12.73 2.89 -14.65
CA GLU A 112 -11.87 2.83 -13.49
C GLU A 112 -11.95 4.12 -12.67
N ILE A 113 -12.08 3.94 -11.35
CA ILE A 113 -12.00 5.00 -10.35
C ILE A 113 -10.75 4.77 -9.50
N LEU A 114 -9.86 5.75 -9.50
CA LEU A 114 -8.69 5.78 -8.64
C LEU A 114 -9.02 6.54 -7.36
N PHE A 115 -8.92 5.87 -6.22
CA PHE A 115 -8.95 6.51 -4.91
C PHE A 115 -7.54 6.90 -4.47
N SER A 116 -7.42 7.96 -3.66
CA SER A 116 -6.14 8.30 -3.05
C SER A 116 -5.57 7.14 -2.21
N MET A 117 -4.25 6.94 -2.25
CA MET A 117 -3.53 5.89 -1.52
C MET A 117 -3.62 6.06 0.00
N HIS A 118 -4.73 5.63 0.61
CA HIS A 118 -5.07 5.59 2.05
C HIS A 118 -6.59 5.64 2.26
N ALA A 119 -7.40 5.63 1.19
CA ALA A 119 -8.85 5.52 1.30
C ALA A 119 -9.24 4.34 2.19
N VAL A 120 -9.93 4.64 3.30
CA VAL A 120 -10.44 3.64 4.22
C VAL A 120 -11.93 3.44 3.94
N PHE A 121 -12.33 2.18 3.89
CA PHE A 121 -13.72 1.79 3.74
C PHE A 121 -14.15 1.01 4.97
N ARG A 122 -15.37 1.30 5.44
CA ARG A 122 -16.05 0.47 6.43
C ARG A 122 -16.95 -0.53 5.76
N ILE A 123 -16.93 -1.75 6.30
CA ILE A 123 -17.94 -2.76 5.97
C ILE A 123 -19.28 -2.24 6.50
N GLY A 124 -20.23 -2.03 5.60
CA GLY A 124 -21.61 -1.67 5.94
C GLY A 124 -22.43 -2.92 6.22
N ASP A 125 -22.56 -3.77 5.20
CA ASP A 125 -23.29 -5.03 5.30
C ASP A 125 -22.70 -6.09 4.36
N ILE A 126 -23.02 -7.35 4.66
CA ILE A 126 -22.57 -8.52 3.91
C ILE A 126 -23.80 -9.30 3.48
N GLN A 127 -23.91 -9.59 2.21
CA GLN A 127 -25.03 -10.29 1.61
C GLN A 127 -24.53 -11.50 0.84
N LYS A 128 -25.25 -12.62 0.89
CA LYS A 128 -24.93 -13.79 0.07
C LYS A 128 -25.52 -13.60 -1.33
N LEU A 129 -24.71 -13.70 -2.37
CA LEU A 129 -25.14 -13.54 -3.77
C LEU A 129 -25.73 -14.81 -4.36
N ASP A 130 -25.33 -15.97 -3.84
CA ASP A 130 -25.79 -17.27 -4.30
C ASP A 130 -26.07 -18.16 -3.08
N ASN A 131 -27.30 -18.67 -2.94
CA ASN A 131 -27.65 -19.51 -1.80
C ASN A 131 -26.88 -20.84 -1.77
N ASN A 132 -26.49 -21.34 -2.94
CA ASN A 132 -25.87 -22.66 -3.11
C ASN A 132 -24.35 -22.62 -3.15
N ARG A 133 -23.73 -21.43 -3.28
CA ARG A 133 -22.28 -21.26 -3.33
C ARG A 133 -21.80 -20.27 -2.27
N PRO A 134 -20.57 -20.40 -1.75
CA PRO A 134 -20.03 -19.45 -0.79
C PRO A 134 -19.58 -18.17 -1.51
N LEU A 135 -20.52 -17.42 -2.10
CA LEU A 135 -20.29 -16.17 -2.81
C LEU A 135 -21.01 -15.03 -2.09
N TYR A 136 -20.25 -14.03 -1.66
CA TYR A 136 -20.76 -12.91 -0.85
C TYR A 136 -20.45 -11.57 -1.51
N GLN A 137 -21.39 -10.65 -1.42
CA GLN A 137 -21.17 -9.23 -1.66
C GLN A 137 -20.94 -8.53 -0.32
N VAL A 138 -19.88 -7.76 -0.24
CA VAL A 138 -19.55 -6.92 0.92
C VAL A 138 -19.72 -5.48 0.49
N ASN A 139 -20.74 -4.82 1.04
CA ASN A 139 -21.00 -3.41 0.77
C ASN A 139 -20.07 -2.56 1.63
N LEU A 140 -19.27 -1.73 0.96
CA LEU A 140 -18.27 -0.85 1.54
C LEU A 140 -18.72 0.61 1.47
N LYS A 141 -18.55 1.32 2.58
CA LYS A 141 -18.80 2.76 2.70
C LYS A 141 -17.49 3.49 2.90
N LEU A 142 -17.21 4.47 2.04
CA LEU A 142 -16.02 5.32 2.16
C LEU A 142 -16.10 6.12 3.47
N THR A 143 -15.02 6.13 4.25
CA THR A 143 -14.93 6.99 5.44
C THR A 143 -14.51 8.41 5.04
N SER A 144 -14.76 9.40 5.89
CA SER A 144 -14.21 10.76 5.74
C SER A 144 -13.03 10.99 6.68
N ASP A 145 -12.25 12.04 6.43
CA ASP A 145 -11.16 12.50 7.29
C ASP A 145 -11.67 13.01 8.66
N ASP A 146 -12.95 13.36 8.72
CA ASP A 146 -13.64 13.75 9.95
C ASP A 146 -14.04 12.56 10.82
N ASP A 147 -13.71 11.34 10.39
CA ASP A 147 -13.98 10.17 11.20
C ASP A 147 -13.25 10.26 12.56
N PRO A 148 -13.97 10.36 13.70
CA PRO A 148 -13.33 10.66 14.97
C PRO A 148 -12.36 9.56 15.42
N GLN A 149 -12.68 8.30 15.14
CA GLN A 149 -11.87 7.16 15.55
C GLN A 149 -10.58 7.09 14.73
N LEU A 150 -10.69 7.20 13.40
CA LEU A 150 -9.51 7.21 12.52
C LEU A 150 -8.63 8.41 12.82
N ARG A 151 -9.21 9.58 13.05
CA ARG A 151 -8.45 10.79 13.37
C ARG A 151 -7.70 10.67 14.70
N GLN A 152 -8.36 10.18 15.75
CA GLN A 152 -7.73 9.98 17.06
C GLN A 152 -6.57 8.98 16.98
N LEU A 153 -6.77 7.86 16.28
CA LEU A 153 -5.74 6.84 16.14
C LEU A 153 -4.57 7.34 15.27
N THR A 154 -4.85 8.06 14.19
CA THR A 154 -3.81 8.65 13.32
C THR A 154 -2.97 9.67 14.10
N ASN A 155 -3.60 10.53 14.89
CA ASN A 155 -2.88 11.53 15.69
C ASN A 155 -2.00 10.87 16.76
N ARG A 156 -2.52 9.86 17.45
CA ARG A 156 -1.74 9.11 18.43
C ARG A 156 -0.51 8.46 17.81
N LEU A 157 -0.66 7.85 16.63
CA LEU A 157 0.48 7.27 15.92
C LEU A 157 1.49 8.34 15.49
N ARG A 158 1.04 9.52 15.05
CA ARG A 158 1.95 10.62 14.70
C ARG A 158 2.78 11.05 15.91
N GLU A 159 2.16 11.21 17.08
CA GLU A 159 2.84 11.57 18.32
C GLU A 159 3.90 10.53 18.72
N GLU A 160 3.59 9.24 18.58
CA GLU A 160 4.50 8.14 18.94
C GLU A 160 5.76 8.06 18.06
N ILE A 161 5.77 8.68 16.88
CA ILE A 161 6.93 8.71 15.95
C ILE A 161 7.35 10.13 15.59
N ALA A 162 6.93 11.14 16.35
CA ALA A 162 7.14 12.56 16.01
C ALA A 162 8.59 13.04 16.22
N ASP A 163 9.35 12.33 17.03
CA ASP A 163 10.70 12.70 17.46
C ASP A 163 11.81 12.30 16.46
N SER A 164 11.44 11.74 15.30
CA SER A 164 12.36 11.40 14.22
C SER A 164 11.82 11.83 12.85
N THR A 165 12.71 11.85 11.84
CA THR A 165 12.36 12.18 10.45
C THR A 165 12.96 11.16 9.48
N GLY A 166 12.53 11.20 8.21
CA GLY A 166 13.07 10.37 7.13
C GLY A 166 13.10 8.87 7.45
N TRP A 167 14.24 8.23 7.14
CA TRP A 167 14.48 6.79 7.34
C TRP A 167 14.31 6.35 8.81
N THR A 168 14.73 7.18 9.76
CA THR A 168 14.59 6.87 11.20
C THR A 168 13.12 6.84 11.62
N ARG A 169 12.30 7.73 11.06
CA ARG A 169 10.84 7.73 11.27
C ARG A 169 10.19 6.51 10.63
N LEU A 170 10.68 6.09 9.46
CA LEU A 170 10.24 4.86 8.82
C LEU A 170 10.57 3.62 9.68
N GLY A 171 11.79 3.53 10.21
CA GLY A 171 12.19 2.44 11.12
C GLY A 171 11.28 2.33 12.35
N LYS A 172 10.98 3.46 13.02
CA LYS A 172 10.01 3.48 14.13
C LYS A 172 8.60 3.07 13.69
N MET A 173 8.16 3.49 12.51
CA MET A 173 6.85 3.06 11.97
C MET A 173 6.81 1.54 11.76
N LEU A 174 7.88 0.94 11.25
CA LEU A 174 7.98 -0.51 11.07
C LEU A 174 7.90 -1.26 12.41
N LEU A 175 8.57 -0.76 13.45
CA LEU A 175 8.44 -1.30 14.81
C LEU A 175 6.98 -1.25 15.31
N LYS A 176 6.28 -0.13 15.07
CA LYS A 176 4.86 0.01 15.44
C LYS A 176 3.92 -0.91 14.66
N LEU A 177 4.35 -1.40 13.50
CA LEU A 177 3.64 -2.37 12.67
C LEU A 177 4.05 -3.82 12.95
N ASP A 178 4.87 -4.05 13.98
CA ASP A 178 5.43 -5.37 14.32
C ASP A 178 6.22 -5.99 13.15
N GLN A 179 6.79 -5.14 12.29
CA GLN A 179 7.64 -5.56 11.18
C GLN A 179 9.10 -5.57 11.64
N LEU A 180 9.40 -6.37 12.66
CA LEU A 180 10.69 -6.37 13.36
C LEU A 180 11.86 -6.65 12.41
N ASP A 181 11.73 -7.67 11.55
CA ASP A 181 12.78 -8.04 10.59
C ASP A 181 13.11 -6.89 9.61
N LYS A 182 12.08 -6.15 9.17
CA LYS A 182 12.23 -5.02 8.25
C LYS A 182 12.76 -3.77 8.96
N ALA A 183 12.39 -3.56 10.21
CA ALA A 183 12.99 -2.53 11.03
C ALA A 183 14.48 -2.80 11.24
N GLU A 184 14.87 -4.05 11.52
CA GLU A 184 16.26 -4.46 11.71
C GLU A 184 17.09 -4.27 10.43
N GLU A 185 16.58 -4.73 9.29
CA GLU A 185 17.20 -4.55 7.98
C GLU A 185 17.46 -3.06 7.69
N LEU A 186 16.45 -2.21 7.93
CA LEU A 186 16.54 -0.77 7.72
C LEU A 186 17.58 -0.12 8.65
N PHE A 187 17.52 -0.40 9.95
CA PHE A 187 18.46 0.19 10.91
C PHE A 187 19.90 -0.27 10.66
N THR A 188 20.09 -1.54 10.26
CA THR A 188 21.41 -2.05 9.88
C THR A 188 21.95 -1.33 8.65
N ALA A 189 21.12 -1.15 7.61
CA ALA A 189 21.51 -0.41 6.41
C ALA A 189 21.85 1.07 6.72
N GLN A 190 21.10 1.71 7.63
CA GLN A 190 21.43 3.07 8.09
C GLN A 190 22.77 3.11 8.84
N LEU A 191 23.05 2.11 9.67
CA LEU A 191 24.29 2.03 10.46
C LEU A 191 25.53 1.93 9.56
N GLU A 192 25.44 1.17 8.47
CA GLU A 192 26.51 1.03 7.48
C GLU A 192 26.78 2.32 6.70
N GLN A 193 25.76 3.17 6.52
CA GLN A 193 25.84 4.39 5.72
C GLN A 193 26.20 5.63 6.53
N THR A 194 25.97 5.65 7.85
CA THR A 194 26.24 6.83 8.68
C THR A 194 27.69 6.85 9.21
N SER A 195 28.34 8.00 9.07
CA SER A 195 29.63 8.29 9.71
C SER A 195 29.48 9.06 11.02
N ASP A 196 28.28 9.51 11.37
CA ASP A 196 28.02 10.31 12.57
C ASP A 196 27.84 9.41 13.80
N GLU A 197 28.62 9.66 14.86
CA GLU A 197 28.60 8.84 16.07
C GLU A 197 27.32 9.00 16.90
N SER A 198 26.64 10.15 16.81
CA SER A 198 25.37 10.38 17.49
C SER A 198 24.26 9.56 16.84
N ASP A 199 24.23 9.53 15.51
CA ASP A 199 23.31 8.71 14.73
C ASP A 199 23.56 7.21 14.98
N LYS A 200 24.82 6.77 15.02
CA LYS A 200 25.15 5.39 15.38
C LYS A 200 24.65 5.01 16.77
N ALA A 201 24.89 5.88 17.76
CA ALA A 201 24.43 5.64 19.13
C ALA A 201 22.90 5.50 19.19
N PHE A 202 22.17 6.34 18.45
CA PHE A 202 20.73 6.24 18.30
C PHE A 202 20.31 4.90 17.65
N ILE A 203 20.92 4.53 16.52
CA ILE A 203 20.59 3.31 15.78
C ILE A 203 20.87 2.06 16.63
N TYR A 204 21.99 2.01 17.34
CA TYR A 204 22.30 0.93 18.27
C TYR A 204 21.26 0.83 19.40
N ASN A 205 20.73 1.95 19.90
CA ASN A 205 19.67 1.94 20.90
C ASN A 205 18.39 1.30 20.36
N GLU A 206 17.98 1.66 19.14
CA GLU A 206 16.78 1.10 18.51
C GLU A 206 16.95 -0.38 18.16
N LEU A 207 18.12 -0.80 17.66
CA LEU A 207 18.44 -2.22 17.45
C LEU A 207 18.43 -3.01 18.77
N GLY A 208 18.92 -2.42 19.86
CA GLY A 208 18.88 -3.03 21.20
C GLY A 208 17.44 -3.23 21.69
N ARG A 209 16.56 -2.25 21.51
CA ARG A 209 15.12 -2.37 21.82
C ARG A 209 14.47 -3.45 20.99
N LEU A 210 14.73 -3.45 19.68
CA LEU A 210 14.22 -4.45 18.74
C LEU A 210 14.60 -5.87 19.17
N LYS A 211 15.86 -6.10 19.54
CA LYS A 211 16.31 -7.42 20.03
C LYS A 211 15.65 -7.81 21.34
N SER A 212 15.41 -6.86 22.23
CA SER A 212 14.63 -7.12 23.46
C SER A 212 13.18 -7.51 23.17
N ASP A 213 12.57 -6.96 22.12
CA ASP A 213 11.20 -7.29 21.71
C ASP A 213 11.13 -8.65 21.01
N GLN A 214 12.21 -9.09 20.35
CA GLN A 214 12.32 -10.42 19.73
C GLN A 214 12.52 -11.57 20.73
N GLY A 215 12.98 -11.28 21.96
CA GLY A 215 13.19 -12.27 23.04
C GLY A 215 14.63 -12.75 23.18
#